data_AF-A0A7W0QP61-F1
#
_entry.id   AF-A0A7W0QP61-F1
#
_cell.length_a   1.000
_cell.length_b   1.000
_cell.length_c   1.000
_cell.angle_alpha   90.00
_cell.angle_beta   90.00
_cell.angle_gamma   90.00
#
_symmetry.space_group_name_H-M   'P 1'
#
loop_
_entity.id
_entity.type
_entity.pdbx_description
1 polymer ?
#
loop_
_entity_poly.entity_id
_entity_poly.type
_entity_poly.pdbx_seq_one_letter_code
_entity_poly.pdbx_strand_id
1 'polypeptide(L)'
;MPAADEFDAAVTLEALLARGDDRSRWSATRAARIDGVVVRVHDADPESANCFSPARLDAHIEVALSADAAPIERVIVEVTPPMRAWAAGRHLDWSTAALQRDFAGRRVRVEGWLMFDVEHDQEAENTRPGHDDNWRATAWEIHPVTSIEVFRP
;
A
#
# COMPACT_ATOMS: atom_id res chain seq x y z
N MET A 1 13.40 -8.73 -1.95
CA MET A 1 12.51 -8.83 -3.12
C MET A 1 11.87 -10.20 -3.05
N PRO A 2 10.54 -10.33 -3.22
CA PRO A 2 9.88 -11.62 -3.25
C PRO A 2 10.33 -12.47 -4.45
N ALA A 3 10.41 -13.77 -4.28
CA ALA A 3 10.54 -14.76 -5.34
C ALA A 3 9.18 -15.01 -6.02
N ALA A 4 9.21 -15.54 -7.24
CA ALA A 4 8.01 -15.69 -8.07
C ALA A 4 6.93 -16.58 -7.44
N ASP A 5 7.31 -17.59 -6.65
CA ASP A 5 6.44 -18.52 -5.95
C ASP A 5 5.87 -17.97 -4.62
N GLU A 6 6.37 -16.83 -4.16
CA GLU A 6 5.89 -16.13 -2.95
C GLU A 6 4.68 -15.24 -3.24
N PHE A 7 4.45 -14.89 -4.50
CA PHE A 7 3.28 -14.11 -4.92
C PHE A 7 2.00 -14.93 -4.84
N ASP A 8 0.99 -14.43 -4.14
CA ASP A 8 -0.36 -14.95 -4.20
C ASP A 8 -1.12 -14.27 -5.34
N ALA A 9 -1.41 -15.04 -6.40
CA ALA A 9 -2.11 -14.54 -7.59
C ALA A 9 -3.59 -14.20 -7.32
N ALA A 10 -4.17 -14.64 -6.21
CA ALA A 10 -5.53 -14.24 -5.83
C ALA A 10 -5.59 -12.81 -5.28
N VAL A 11 -4.45 -12.26 -4.83
CA VAL A 11 -4.36 -10.92 -4.26
C VAL A 11 -4.24 -9.90 -5.39
N THR A 12 -5.40 -9.41 -5.82
CA THR A 12 -5.56 -8.31 -6.77
C THR A 12 -6.08 -7.07 -6.06
N LEU A 13 -6.00 -5.89 -6.68
CA LEU A 13 -6.57 -4.68 -6.11
C LEU A 13 -8.08 -4.85 -5.88
N GLU A 14 -8.80 -5.41 -6.85
CA GLU A 14 -10.22 -5.70 -6.75
C GLU A 14 -10.53 -6.65 -5.59
N ALA A 15 -9.68 -7.65 -5.34
CA ALA A 15 -9.89 -8.59 -4.24
C ALA A 15 -9.62 -7.96 -2.87
N LEU A 16 -8.62 -7.09 -2.75
CA LEU A 16 -8.36 -6.30 -1.54
C LEU A 16 -9.51 -5.33 -1.24
N LEU A 17 -10.10 -4.73 -2.27
CA LEU A 17 -11.25 -3.83 -2.16
C LEU A 17 -12.59 -4.54 -1.96
N ALA A 18 -12.64 -5.87 -2.15
CA ALA A 18 -13.88 -6.62 -2.00
C ALA A 18 -14.39 -6.54 -0.56
N ARG A 19 -15.67 -6.19 -0.41
CA ARG A 19 -16.33 -6.01 0.90
C ARG A 19 -16.36 -7.29 1.72
N GLY A 20 -16.41 -7.12 3.04
CA GLY A 20 -16.53 -8.19 4.04
C GLY A 20 -15.27 -8.32 4.89
N ASP A 21 -15.34 -9.04 6.00
CA ASP A 21 -14.21 -9.18 6.92
C ASP A 21 -13.00 -9.85 6.20
N ASP A 22 -11.87 -9.14 6.09
CA ASP A 22 -10.60 -9.64 5.51
C ASP A 22 -9.56 -10.08 6.52
N ARG A 23 -9.81 -10.05 7.83
CA ARG A 23 -8.76 -10.37 8.83
C ARG A 23 -8.03 -11.68 8.57
N SER A 24 -8.71 -12.67 7.97
CA SER A 24 -8.17 -13.97 7.60
C SER A 24 -8.16 -14.27 6.09
N ARG A 25 -8.49 -13.28 5.24
CA ARG A 25 -8.54 -13.48 3.78
C ARG A 25 -7.15 -13.66 3.17
N TRP A 26 -6.15 -13.00 3.74
CA TRP A 26 -4.79 -12.97 3.21
C TRP A 26 -3.76 -13.46 4.24
N SER A 27 -2.51 -13.59 3.79
CA SER A 27 -1.42 -14.07 4.63
C SER A 27 -0.23 -13.13 4.53
N ALA A 28 0.29 -12.70 5.68
CA ALA A 28 1.51 -11.89 5.78
C ALA A 28 2.78 -12.64 5.35
N THR A 29 2.68 -13.94 5.04
CA THR A 29 3.78 -14.74 4.49
C THR A 29 3.79 -14.76 2.96
N ARG A 30 2.89 -14.02 2.31
CA ARG A 30 2.75 -13.96 0.86
C ARG A 30 3.05 -12.55 0.36
N ALA A 31 3.58 -12.51 -0.84
CA ALA A 31 3.70 -11.28 -1.61
C ALA A 31 2.45 -11.05 -2.47
N ALA A 32 2.24 -9.80 -2.86
CA ALA A 32 1.15 -9.39 -3.73
C ALA A 32 1.68 -8.56 -4.90
N ARG A 33 0.95 -8.61 -6.02
CA ARG A 33 1.13 -7.75 -7.19
C ARG A 33 -0.23 -7.16 -7.53
N ILE A 34 -0.37 -5.85 -7.40
CA ILE A 34 -1.63 -5.15 -7.68
C ILE A 34 -1.42 -4.09 -8.75
N ASP A 35 -2.45 -3.90 -9.57
CA ASP A 35 -2.50 -2.87 -10.59
C ASP A 35 -3.59 -1.86 -10.22
N GLY A 36 -3.26 -0.56 -10.23
CA GLY A 36 -4.19 0.48 -9.79
C GLY A 36 -3.73 1.89 -10.12
N VAL A 37 -4.55 2.87 -9.79
CA VAL A 37 -4.23 4.30 -9.93
C VAL A 37 -3.75 4.83 -8.59
N VAL A 38 -2.61 5.51 -8.57
CA VAL A 38 -2.16 6.23 -7.37
C VAL A 38 -3.00 7.49 -7.21
N VAL A 39 -3.79 7.54 -6.14
CA VAL A 39 -4.67 8.66 -5.81
C VAL A 39 -3.90 9.74 -5.04
N ARG A 40 -3.08 9.32 -4.06
CA ARG A 40 -2.34 10.23 -3.20
C ARG A 40 -1.00 9.61 -2.79
N VAL A 41 -0.01 10.45 -2.57
CA VAL A 41 1.27 10.09 -1.95
C VAL A 41 1.59 11.13 -0.89
N HIS A 42 1.97 10.70 0.31
CA HIS A 42 2.39 11.56 1.41
C HIS A 42 3.25 10.79 2.43
N ASP A 43 3.88 11.51 3.36
CA ASP A 43 4.53 10.84 4.49
C ASP A 43 3.46 10.26 5.41
N ALA A 44 3.69 9.04 5.89
CA ALA A 44 2.90 8.45 6.96
C ALA A 44 3.13 9.23 8.28
N ASP A 45 2.20 9.07 9.22
CA ASP A 45 2.43 9.51 10.59
C ASP A 45 3.43 8.58 11.30
N PRO A 46 4.05 9.00 12.42
CA PRO A 46 4.91 8.11 13.18
C PRO A 46 4.16 6.86 13.65
N GLU A 47 4.67 5.68 13.30
CA GLU A 47 4.02 4.40 13.51
C GLU A 47 4.92 3.38 14.24
N SER A 48 4.32 2.28 14.71
CA SER A 48 5.04 1.24 15.44
C SER A 48 6.14 0.56 14.61
N ALA A 49 5.92 0.36 13.30
CA ALA A 49 6.90 -0.20 12.37
C ALA A 49 8.24 0.56 12.36
N ASN A 50 8.18 1.87 12.63
CA ASN A 50 9.34 2.77 12.68
C ASN A 50 9.74 3.21 14.10
N CYS A 51 9.19 2.54 15.13
CA CYS A 51 9.36 2.90 16.54
C CYS A 51 8.92 4.34 16.85
N PHE A 52 7.85 4.81 16.20
CA PHE A 52 7.28 6.16 16.34
C PHE A 52 8.30 7.28 16.09
N SER A 53 9.27 7.05 15.22
CA SER A 53 10.31 8.04 14.92
C SER A 53 9.79 9.12 13.96
N PRO A 54 9.83 10.42 14.32
CA PRO A 54 9.40 11.48 13.41
C PRO A 54 10.37 11.73 12.24
N ALA A 55 11.53 11.05 12.23
CA ALA A 55 12.55 11.16 11.19
C ALA A 55 12.61 9.92 10.28
N ARG A 56 11.87 8.86 10.61
CA ARG A 56 11.80 7.62 9.83
C ARG A 56 10.34 7.35 9.54
N LEU A 57 9.80 8.12 8.60
CA LEU A 57 8.42 7.99 8.16
C LEU A 57 8.40 7.16 6.88
N ASP A 58 7.42 6.30 6.78
CA ASP A 58 7.05 5.61 5.55
C ASP A 58 6.43 6.58 4.54
N ALA A 59 6.43 6.18 3.25
CA ALA A 59 5.71 6.93 2.23
C ALA A 59 4.41 6.18 1.98
N HIS A 60 3.32 6.74 2.49
CA HIS A 60 1.96 6.30 2.18
C HIS A 60 1.65 6.57 0.72
N ILE A 61 1.22 5.54 0.01
CA ILE A 61 0.71 5.60 -1.35
C ILE A 61 -0.69 5.00 -1.33
N GLU A 62 -1.69 5.82 -1.62
CA GLU A 62 -3.08 5.38 -1.71
C GLU A 62 -3.38 4.93 -3.14
N VAL A 63 -3.77 3.67 -3.31
CA VAL A 63 -4.04 3.04 -4.62
C VAL A 63 -5.50 2.65 -4.73
N ALA A 64 -6.13 2.97 -5.84
CA ALA A 64 -7.54 2.65 -6.11
C ALA A 64 -7.80 2.29 -7.58
N LEU A 65 -9.02 1.85 -7.90
CA LEU A 65 -9.40 1.52 -9.28
C LEU A 65 -9.53 2.76 -10.17
N SER A 66 -9.86 3.92 -9.58
CA SER A 66 -10.00 5.22 -10.23
C SER A 66 -9.37 6.35 -9.42
N ALA A 67 -9.06 7.46 -10.08
CA ALA A 67 -8.41 8.61 -9.44
C ALA A 67 -9.34 9.41 -8.50
N ASP A 68 -10.65 9.24 -8.64
CA ASP A 68 -11.71 9.91 -7.88
C ASP A 68 -12.32 9.04 -6.76
N ALA A 69 -11.82 7.82 -6.58
CA ALA A 69 -12.27 6.88 -5.55
C ALA A 69 -12.28 7.55 -4.16
N ALA A 70 -13.32 7.33 -3.36
CA ALA A 70 -13.38 7.84 -1.99
C ALA A 70 -12.30 7.18 -1.11
N PRO A 71 -11.87 7.76 0.03
CA PRO A 71 -10.87 7.15 0.92
C PRO A 71 -11.16 5.67 1.27
N ILE A 72 -12.42 5.36 1.59
CA ILE A 72 -12.90 4.00 1.90
C ILE A 72 -12.85 3.00 0.72
N GLU A 73 -12.42 3.43 -0.46
CA GLU A 73 -12.27 2.62 -1.67
C GLU A 73 -10.79 2.52 -2.11
N ARG A 74 -9.86 2.79 -1.19
CA ARG A 74 -8.42 2.80 -1.43
C ARG A 74 -7.71 1.76 -0.58
N VAL A 75 -6.61 1.24 -1.12
CA VAL A 75 -5.64 0.37 -0.44
C VAL A 75 -4.38 1.18 -0.18
N ILE A 76 -3.76 0.99 0.99
CA ILE A 76 -2.48 1.61 1.34
C ILE A 76 -1.34 0.67 0.94
N VAL A 77 -0.33 1.25 0.29
CA VAL A 77 0.96 0.60 0.05
C VAL A 77 2.08 1.52 0.48
N GLU A 78 3.15 0.96 1.04
CA GLU A 78 4.14 1.76 1.77
C GLU A 78 5.56 1.51 1.31
N VAL A 79 6.28 2.61 1.06
CA VAL A 79 7.73 2.57 0.88
C VAL A 79 8.42 2.94 2.18
N THR A 80 8.94 1.92 2.86
CA THR A 80 9.69 2.06 4.12
C THR A 80 11.07 2.72 3.94
N PRO A 81 11.66 3.33 5.00
CA PRO A 81 13.01 3.88 4.96
C PRO A 81 14.09 2.90 4.45
N PRO A 82 14.12 1.61 4.85
CA PRO A 82 15.04 0.63 4.26
C PRO A 82 14.86 0.46 2.75
N MET A 83 13.63 0.48 2.25
CA MET A 83 13.35 0.38 0.82
C MET A 83 13.76 1.63 0.05
N ARG A 84 13.58 2.82 0.63
CA ARG A 84 14.12 4.07 0.07
C ARG A 84 15.65 4.01 -0.05
N ALA A 85 16.34 3.53 0.98
CA ALA A 85 17.79 3.36 0.96
C ALA A 85 18.25 2.34 -0.10
N TRP A 86 17.54 1.21 -0.22
CA TRP A 86 17.80 0.20 -1.24
C TRP A 86 17.64 0.74 -2.67
N ALA A 87 16.63 1.58 -2.90
CA ALA A 87 16.36 2.23 -4.18
C ALA A 87 17.41 3.30 -4.50
N ALA A 88 17.81 4.11 -3.52
CA ALA A 88 18.89 5.09 -3.67
C ALA A 88 20.21 4.43 -4.08
N GLY A 89 20.52 3.26 -3.51
CA GLY A 89 21.68 2.44 -3.93
C GLY A 89 21.62 1.93 -5.38
N ARG A 90 20.48 2.08 -6.05
CA ARG A 90 20.24 1.76 -7.47
C ARG A 90 20.03 3.00 -8.33
N HIS A 91 20.33 4.19 -7.80
CA HIS A 91 20.11 5.47 -8.47
C HIS A 91 18.63 5.76 -8.78
N LEU A 92 17.72 5.18 -7.98
CA LEU A 92 16.30 5.49 -8.01
C LEU A 92 15.96 6.44 -6.85
N ASP A 93 15.13 7.44 -7.11
CA ASP A 93 14.64 8.36 -6.08
C ASP A 93 13.26 7.92 -5.61
N TRP A 94 13.22 7.27 -4.45
CA TRP A 94 11.98 6.86 -3.78
C TRP A 94 11.68 7.75 -2.56
N SER A 95 12.13 9.01 -2.57
CA SER A 95 11.61 10.00 -1.62
C SER A 95 10.11 10.22 -1.85
N THR A 96 9.37 10.57 -0.79
CA THR A 96 7.92 10.83 -0.88
C THR A 96 7.59 11.86 -1.97
N ALA A 97 8.38 12.92 -2.07
CA ALA A 97 8.21 13.95 -3.11
C ALA A 97 8.43 13.39 -4.53
N ALA A 98 9.40 12.49 -4.72
CA ALA A 98 9.63 11.84 -6.00
C ALA A 98 8.52 10.86 -6.36
N LEU A 99 8.10 10.02 -5.41
CA LEU A 99 6.98 9.10 -5.57
C LEU A 99 5.70 9.86 -5.96
N GLN A 100 5.42 10.97 -5.28
CA GLN A 100 4.28 11.83 -5.59
C GLN A 100 4.38 12.39 -7.01
N ARG A 101 5.52 12.98 -7.38
CA ARG A 101 5.75 13.55 -8.71
C ARG A 101 5.62 12.50 -9.83
N ASP A 102 6.15 11.30 -9.60
CA ASP A 102 6.36 10.31 -10.65
C ASP A 102 5.15 9.39 -10.83
N PHE A 103 4.35 9.17 -9.77
CA PHE A 103 3.26 8.20 -9.79
C PHE A 103 1.86 8.76 -9.51
N ALA A 104 1.70 9.90 -8.81
CA ALA A 104 0.36 10.41 -8.52
C ALA A 104 -0.46 10.68 -9.80
N GLY A 105 -1.71 10.21 -9.79
CA GLY A 105 -2.63 10.26 -10.93
C GLY A 105 -2.32 9.26 -12.05
N ARG A 106 -1.30 8.41 -11.91
CA ARG A 106 -0.93 7.41 -12.92
C ARG A 106 -1.39 6.02 -12.52
N ARG A 107 -1.63 5.19 -13.53
CA ARG A 107 -1.80 3.75 -13.34
C ARG A 107 -0.43 3.10 -13.14
N VAL A 108 -0.32 2.29 -12.11
CA VAL A 108 0.90 1.63 -11.66
C VAL A 108 0.67 0.15 -11.41
N ARG A 109 1.75 -0.61 -11.47
CA ARG A 109 1.88 -1.94 -10.88
C ARG A 109 2.73 -1.82 -9.63
N VAL A 110 2.23 -2.32 -8.51
CA VAL A 110 2.92 -2.35 -7.23
C VAL A 110 3.13 -3.78 -6.80
N GLU A 111 4.32 -4.11 -6.32
CA GLU A 111 4.67 -5.41 -5.77
C GLU A 111 5.30 -5.28 -4.40
N GLY A 112 5.03 -6.23 -3.51
CA GLY A 112 5.67 -6.27 -2.19
C GLY A 112 5.06 -7.34 -1.30
N TRP A 113 5.34 -7.22 -0.01
CA TRP A 113 4.84 -8.15 0.99
C TRP A 113 3.51 -7.69 1.55
N LEU A 114 2.61 -8.64 1.80
CA LEU A 114 1.39 -8.33 2.52
C LEU A 114 1.69 -8.15 4.00
N MET A 115 1.05 -7.15 4.59
CA MET A 115 1.01 -6.93 6.03
C MET A 115 -0.43 -6.62 6.41
N PHE A 116 -0.91 -7.19 7.53
CA PHE A 116 -2.15 -6.72 8.14
C PHE A 116 -1.79 -5.70 9.20
N ASP A 117 -2.16 -4.44 8.97
CA ASP A 117 -1.98 -3.40 9.97
C ASP A 117 -3.09 -3.46 11.01
N VAL A 118 -2.77 -4.06 12.16
CA VAL A 118 -3.69 -4.21 13.28
C VAL A 118 -4.10 -2.84 13.86
N GLU A 119 -3.26 -1.81 13.77
CA GLU A 119 -3.58 -0.47 14.28
C GLU A 119 -4.75 0.15 13.50
N HIS A 120 -4.89 -0.21 12.22
CA HIS A 120 -5.94 0.28 11.34
C HIS A 120 -7.14 -0.67 11.17
N ASP A 121 -7.22 -1.75 11.97
CA ASP A 121 -8.34 -2.71 11.94
C ASP A 121 -9.71 -2.05 12.21
N GLN A 122 -9.76 -0.94 12.94
CA GLN A 122 -11.01 -0.24 13.28
C GLN A 122 -11.32 0.95 12.34
N GLU A 123 -10.47 1.18 11.34
CA GLU A 123 -10.51 2.32 10.42
C GLU A 123 -10.66 1.87 8.94
N ALA A 124 -10.94 0.59 8.73
CA ALA A 124 -11.13 -0.02 7.42
C ALA A 124 -12.58 -0.46 7.19
N GLU A 125 -13.09 -0.19 5.99
CA GLU A 125 -14.46 -0.51 5.58
C GLU A 125 -14.73 -2.02 5.58
N ASN A 126 -13.74 -2.85 5.28
CA ASN A 126 -13.88 -4.31 5.24
C ASN A 126 -14.05 -4.93 6.63
N THR A 127 -13.31 -4.43 7.62
CA THR A 127 -13.30 -4.96 9.00
C THR A 127 -14.36 -4.31 9.89
N ARG A 128 -14.79 -3.08 9.54
CA ARG A 128 -15.80 -2.32 10.26
C ARG A 128 -16.66 -1.45 9.32
N PRO A 129 -17.61 -2.05 8.59
CA PRO A 129 -18.36 -1.35 7.54
C PRO A 129 -19.17 -0.16 8.03
N GLY A 130 -19.12 0.95 7.29
CA GLY A 130 -19.96 2.13 7.50
C GLY A 130 -19.62 2.95 8.73
N HIS A 131 -18.41 2.82 9.28
CA HIS A 131 -17.97 3.66 10.38
C HIS A 131 -17.45 5.01 9.90
N ASP A 132 -17.77 6.08 10.63
CA ASP A 132 -17.46 7.46 10.24
C ASP A 132 -15.95 7.76 10.15
N ASP A 133 -15.14 7.05 10.95
CA ASP A 133 -13.67 7.19 10.94
C ASP A 133 -12.98 6.36 9.85
N ASN A 134 -13.73 5.61 9.02
CA ASN A 134 -13.12 4.81 7.97
C ASN A 134 -12.50 5.70 6.89
N TRP A 135 -11.25 5.42 6.57
CA TRP A 135 -10.51 6.18 5.56
C TRP A 135 -9.78 5.30 4.55
N ARG A 136 -9.95 3.98 4.67
CA ARG A 136 -9.35 2.95 3.80
C ARG A 136 -10.34 1.80 3.61
N ALA A 137 -10.19 1.05 2.52
CA ALA A 137 -11.05 -0.10 2.25
C ALA A 137 -10.69 -1.30 3.14
N THR A 138 -9.40 -1.55 3.34
CA THR A 138 -8.86 -2.71 4.03
C THR A 138 -7.71 -2.29 4.95
N ALA A 139 -7.51 -3.02 6.05
CA ALA A 139 -6.33 -2.89 6.90
C ALA A 139 -5.13 -3.71 6.37
N TRP A 140 -5.31 -4.47 5.28
CA TRP A 140 -4.19 -5.10 4.59
C TRP A 140 -3.46 -4.10 3.68
N GLU A 141 -2.14 -4.18 3.69
CA GLU A 141 -1.25 -3.30 2.95
C GLU A 141 -0.24 -4.09 2.16
N ILE A 142 0.35 -3.45 1.14
CA ILE A 142 1.65 -3.87 0.63
C ILE A 142 2.71 -3.07 1.39
N HIS A 143 3.28 -3.69 2.42
CA HIS A 143 4.23 -3.08 3.32
C HIS A 143 5.32 -4.13 3.68
N PRO A 144 6.56 -3.99 3.19
CA PRO A 144 7.04 -2.94 2.29
C PRO A 144 6.72 -3.20 0.81
N VAL A 145 6.55 -2.11 0.06
CA VAL A 145 6.67 -2.06 -1.41
C VAL A 145 8.09 -2.39 -1.83
N THR A 146 8.21 -3.27 -2.81
CA THR A 146 9.48 -3.76 -3.36
C THR A 146 9.66 -3.44 -4.85
N SER A 147 8.57 -3.16 -5.56
CA SER A 147 8.57 -2.64 -6.92
C SER A 147 7.39 -1.71 -7.14
N ILE A 148 7.60 -0.62 -7.88
CA ILE A 148 6.54 0.25 -8.39
C ILE A 148 6.92 0.77 -9.77
N GLU A 149 6.03 0.59 -10.74
CA GLU A 149 6.25 1.03 -12.12
C GLU A 149 4.97 1.57 -12.75
N VAL A 150 5.10 2.50 -13.70
CA VAL A 150 3.95 2.96 -14.48
C VAL A 150 3.46 1.82 -15.36
N PHE A 151 2.24 1.37 -15.12
CA PHE A 151 1.62 0.27 -15.85
C PHE A 151 0.82 0.82 -17.03
N ARG A 152 1.21 0.41 -18.24
CA ARG A 152 0.45 0.65 -19.46
C ARG A 152 -0.07 -0.72 -19.93
N PRO A 153 -1.40 -0.93 -19.93
CA PRO A 153 -1.99 -2.20 -20.35
C PRO A 153 -1.74 -2.50 -21.84
#